data_AF-A0A6B2CIC0-F1
#
_entry.id   AF-A0A6B2CIC0-F1
#
_cell.length_a   1.000
_cell.length_b   1.000
_cell.length_c   1.000
_cell.angle_alpha   90.00
_cell.angle_beta   90.00
_cell.angle_gamma   90.00
#
_symmetry.space_group_name_H-M   'P 1'
#
loop_
_entity.id
_entity.type
_entity.pdbx_description
1 polymer ?
#
loop_
_entity_poly.entity_id
_entity_poly.type
_entity_poly.pdbx_seq_one_letter_code
_entity_poly.pdbx_strand_id
1 'polypeptide(L)'
;MKIHGGLAKPGILDFSSNLNPLAPPGFVIELIRGCDYSTYPDYYYTELRAAIARFNGVNEDDVVPTNGASEGLYASLMAARLLGLRGCVIVSPNYGD
;
A
#
# COMPACT_ATOMS: atom_id res chain seq x y z
N MET A 1 -16.98 -7.17 -14.15
CA MET A 1 -15.64 -7.68 -13.78
C MET A 1 -14.70 -6.49 -13.82
N LYS A 2 -14.11 -6.06 -12.70
CA LYS A 2 -13.05 -5.05 -12.75
C LYS A 2 -11.84 -5.72 -13.41
N ILE A 3 -11.44 -5.22 -14.57
CA ILE A 3 -10.21 -5.67 -15.23
C ILE A 3 -9.10 -4.75 -14.70
N HIS A 4 -8.25 -5.27 -13.81
CA HIS A 4 -7.02 -4.59 -13.43
C HIS A 4 -5.92 -4.91 -14.45
N GLY A 5 -5.09 -3.93 -14.77
CA GLY A 5 -3.89 -4.12 -15.58
C GLY A 5 -2.81 -4.93 -14.86
N GLY A 6 -1.73 -5.28 -15.56
CA GLY A 6 -0.59 -6.01 -14.98
C GLY A 6 -0.59 -7.53 -15.23
N LEU A 7 -1.49 -8.03 -16.08
CA LEU A 7 -1.64 -9.46 -16.40
C LEU A 7 -1.26 -9.78 -17.86
N ALA A 8 -0.34 -9.02 -18.45
CA ALA A 8 0.13 -9.30 -19.81
C ALA A 8 0.77 -10.70 -19.92
N LYS A 9 0.58 -11.34 -21.08
CA LYS A 9 1.23 -12.62 -21.39
C LYS A 9 2.75 -12.44 -21.53
N PRO A 10 3.55 -13.50 -21.29
CA PRO A 10 4.99 -13.46 -21.55
C PRO A 10 5.31 -12.95 -22.95
N GLY A 11 6.28 -12.04 -23.06
CA GLY A 11 6.68 -11.41 -24.31
C GLY A 11 5.86 -10.18 -24.73
N ILE A 12 4.83 -9.81 -23.96
CA ILE A 12 4.06 -8.58 -24.18
C ILE A 12 4.54 -7.49 -23.22
N LEU A 13 4.81 -6.30 -23.76
CA LEU A 13 5.05 -5.12 -22.94
C LEU A 13 3.72 -4.64 -22.34
N ASP A 14 3.66 -4.58 -21.01
CA ASP A 14 2.47 -4.18 -20.28
C ASP A 14 2.53 -2.70 -19.88
N PHE A 15 1.64 -1.89 -20.47
CA PHE A 15 1.42 -0.49 -20.12
C PHE A 15 0.01 -0.26 -19.53
N SER A 16 -0.69 -1.33 -19.14
CA SER A 16 -2.06 -1.25 -18.63
C SER A 16 -2.15 -0.85 -17.15
N SER A 17 -1.02 -0.78 -16.46
CA SER A 17 -0.90 -0.39 -15.05
C SER A 17 0.42 0.32 -14.80
N ASN A 18 0.48 1.12 -13.74
CA ASN A 18 1.66 1.92 -13.38
C ASN A 18 2.72 1.08 -12.64
N LEU A 19 2.98 -0.16 -13.10
CA LEU A 19 3.98 -1.04 -12.51
C LEU A 19 5.38 -0.49 -12.75
N ASN A 20 6.28 -0.73 -11.78
CA ASN A 20 7.70 -0.48 -11.99
C ASN A 20 8.25 -1.56 -12.93
N PRO A 21 8.86 -1.21 -14.09
CA PRO A 21 9.44 -2.19 -15.00
C PRO A 21 10.72 -2.83 -14.46
N LEU A 22 11.31 -2.25 -13.41
CA LEU A 22 12.49 -2.77 -12.74
C LEU A 22 12.09 -3.79 -11.67
N ALA A 23 12.91 -4.83 -11.53
CA ALA A 23 12.81 -5.73 -10.40
C ALA A 23 13.08 -4.98 -9.08
N PRO A 24 12.50 -5.43 -7.95
CA PRO A 24 12.92 -4.95 -6.64
C PRO A 24 14.43 -5.11 -6.44
N PRO A 25 15.09 -4.23 -5.65
CA PRO A 25 16.51 -4.38 -5.36
C PRO A 25 16.84 -5.77 -4.82
N GLY A 26 17.96 -6.37 -5.25
CA GLY A 26 18.30 -7.76 -4.92
C GLY A 26 18.32 -8.06 -3.41
N PHE A 27 18.77 -7.12 -2.59
CA PHE A 27 18.78 -7.29 -1.14
C PHE A 27 17.36 -7.45 -0.55
N VAL A 28 16.35 -6.84 -1.16
CA VAL A 28 14.95 -6.97 -0.73
C VAL A 28 14.45 -8.39 -0.99
N ILE A 29 14.82 -8.97 -2.15
CA ILE A 29 14.47 -10.35 -2.50
C ILE A 29 15.09 -11.33 -1.50
N GLU A 30 16.37 -11.13 -1.15
CA GLU A 30 17.05 -11.97 -0.17
C GLU A 30 16.47 -11.83 1.25
N LEU A 31 16.11 -10.61 1.68
CA LEU A 31 15.42 -10.39 2.95
C LEU A 31 14.08 -11.13 3.01
N ILE A 32 13.25 -11.00 1.97
CA ILE A 32 11.95 -11.70 1.88
C ILE A 32 12.15 -13.22 1.96
N ARG A 33 13.13 -13.76 1.23
CA ARG A 33 13.45 -15.20 1.27
C ARG A 33 13.91 -15.68 2.65
N GLY A 34 14.53 -14.80 3.43
CA GLY A 34 15.04 -15.09 4.77
C GLY A 34 14.01 -14.91 5.90
N CYS A 35 12.81 -14.38 5.62
CA CYS A 35 11.78 -14.19 6.65
C CYS A 35 11.26 -15.53 7.19
N ASP A 36 10.99 -15.57 8.49
CA ASP A 36 10.24 -16.66 9.11
C ASP A 36 8.73 -16.42 8.96
N TYR A 37 8.06 -17.34 8.27
CA TYR A 37 6.62 -17.31 8.04
C TYR A 37 5.84 -18.31 8.92
N SER A 38 6.52 -18.98 9.85
CA SER A 38 5.89 -19.97 10.75
C SER A 38 5.11 -19.32 11.90
N THR A 39 5.37 -18.04 12.18
CA THR A 39 4.71 -17.26 13.23
C THR A 39 4.07 -16.00 12.67
N TYR A 40 3.07 -15.48 13.37
CA TYR A 40 2.55 -14.15 13.06
C TYR A 40 3.62 -13.08 13.29
N PRO A 41 3.70 -12.05 12.43
CA PRO A 41 4.59 -10.91 12.64
C PRO A 41 4.13 -10.09 13.86
N ASP A 42 4.95 -9.12 14.26
CA ASP A 42 4.56 -8.14 15.28
C ASP A 42 3.24 -7.46 14.92
N TYR A 43 2.22 -7.73 15.74
CA TYR A 43 0.87 -7.21 15.58
C TYR A 43 0.80 -5.68 15.62
N TYR A 44 1.73 -5.04 16.34
CA TYR A 44 1.77 -3.59 16.47
C TYR A 44 2.56 -2.90 15.36
N TYR A 45 3.19 -3.66 14.47
CA TYR A 45 4.04 -3.16 13.38
C TYR A 45 5.10 -2.16 13.88
N THR A 46 5.67 -2.40 15.06
CA THR A 46 6.49 -1.44 15.81
C THR A 46 7.67 -0.93 14.99
N GLU A 47 8.49 -1.87 14.46
CA GLU A 47 9.66 -1.50 13.66
C GLU A 47 9.28 -0.88 12.31
N LEU A 48 8.19 -1.35 11.70
CA LEU A 48 7.69 -0.80 10.44
C LEU A 48 7.21 0.65 10.61
N ARG A 49 6.44 0.94 11.66
CA ARG A 49 5.98 2.29 12.00
C ARG A 49 7.16 3.22 12.27
N ALA A 50 8.13 2.78 13.07
CA ALA A 50 9.35 3.54 13.35
C ALA A 50 10.16 3.86 12.07
N ALA A 51 10.30 2.88 11.16
CA ALA A 51 11.02 3.08 9.91
C ALA A 51 10.31 4.07 8.98
N ILE A 52 8.99 3.94 8.81
CA ILE A 52 8.19 4.84 7.98
C ILE A 52 8.18 6.26 8.58
N ALA A 53 8.00 6.37 9.88
CA ALA A 53 7.98 7.66 10.59
C ALA A 53 9.30 8.42 10.41
N ARG A 54 10.43 7.73 10.61
CA ARG A 54 11.78 8.29 10.39
C ARG A 54 12.00 8.74 8.96
N PHE A 55 11.58 7.93 7.98
CA PHE A 55 11.74 8.26 6.56
C PHE A 55 10.94 9.51 6.17
N ASN A 56 9.73 9.68 6.72
CA ASN A 56 8.83 10.79 6.40
C ASN A 56 8.95 12.00 7.34
N GLY A 57 9.68 11.89 8.45
CA GLY A 57 9.82 12.96 9.45
C GLY A 57 8.55 13.23 10.27
N VAL A 58 7.78 12.18 10.59
CA VAL A 58 6.53 12.24 11.37
C VAL A 58 6.63 11.44 12.67
N ASN A 59 5.63 11.51 13.56
CA ASN A 59 5.61 10.66 14.75
C ASN A 59 5.17 9.23 14.39
N GLU A 60 5.65 8.24 15.14
CA GLU A 60 5.26 6.83 14.93
C GLU A 60 3.75 6.61 15.15
N ASP A 61 3.15 7.38 16.06
CA ASP A 61 1.70 7.40 16.35
C ASP A 61 0.84 7.96 15.22
N ASP A 62 1.45 8.66 14.26
CA ASP A 62 0.78 9.16 13.06
C ASP A 62 0.85 8.14 11.90
N VAL A 63 1.48 6.98 12.08
CA VAL A 63 1.66 5.95 11.03
C VAL A 63 0.73 4.77 11.25
N VAL A 64 -0.12 4.50 10.25
CA VAL A 64 -0.99 3.31 10.18
C VAL A 64 -0.64 2.50 8.93
N PRO A 65 0.04 1.35 9.08
CA PRO A 65 0.28 0.43 7.96
C PRO A 65 -1.03 -0.18 7.43
N THR A 66 -1.14 -0.33 6.11
CA THR A 66 -2.26 -0.97 5.43
C THR A 66 -1.76 -1.94 4.36
N ASN A 67 -2.57 -2.92 3.97
CA ASN A 67 -2.26 -3.85 2.88
C ASN A 67 -2.49 -3.20 1.52
N GLY A 68 -1.67 -2.19 1.22
CA GLY A 68 -1.77 -1.35 0.03
C GLY A 68 -2.62 -0.10 0.24
N ALA A 69 -2.49 0.84 -0.70
CA ALA A 69 -3.10 2.16 -0.59
C ALA A 69 -4.64 2.15 -0.65
N SER A 70 -5.23 1.19 -1.38
CA SER A 70 -6.69 1.07 -1.51
C SER A 70 -7.36 0.77 -0.16
N GLU A 71 -6.76 -0.09 0.68
CA GLU A 71 -7.26 -0.31 2.04
C GLU A 71 -7.21 0.99 2.87
N GLY A 72 -6.10 1.73 2.79
CA GLY A 72 -5.96 3.03 3.46
C GLY A 72 -7.00 4.05 3.01
N LEU A 73 -7.31 4.09 1.70
CA LEU A 73 -8.36 4.94 1.16
C LEU A 73 -9.72 4.59 1.78
N TYR A 74 -10.13 3.33 1.77
CA TYR A 74 -11.40 2.91 2.38
C TYR A 74 -11.43 3.16 3.90
N ALA A 75 -10.35 2.84 4.61
CA ALA A 75 -10.26 3.05 6.05
C ALA A 75 -10.37 4.55 6.41
N SER A 76 -9.70 5.43 5.65
CA SER A 76 -9.78 6.87 5.88
C SER A 76 -11.18 7.44 5.63
N LEU A 77 -11.87 6.99 4.57
CA LEU A 77 -13.25 7.38 4.30
C LEU A 77 -14.22 6.87 5.37
N MET A 78 -14.02 5.65 5.86
CA MET A 78 -14.79 5.09 6.98
C MET A 78 -14.59 5.90 8.25
N ALA A 79 -13.33 6.21 8.61
CA ALA A 79 -13.00 7.05 9.75
C ALA A 79 -13.64 8.44 9.64
N ALA A 80 -13.51 9.11 8.48
CA ALA A 80 -14.15 10.39 8.22
C ALA A 80 -15.67 10.34 8.42
N ARG A 81 -16.32 9.28 7.94
CA ARG A 81 -17.77 9.09 8.14
C ARG A 81 -18.14 8.88 9.61
N LEU A 82 -17.36 8.11 10.36
CA LEU A 82 -17.56 7.90 11.80
C LEU A 82 -17.35 9.19 12.61
N LEU A 83 -16.48 10.09 12.13
CA LEU A 83 -16.29 11.44 12.67
C LEU A 83 -17.40 12.42 12.26
N GLY A 84 -18.41 11.98 11.52
CA GLY A 84 -19.59 12.77 11.16
C GLY A 84 -19.46 13.57 9.86
N LEU A 85 -18.39 13.38 9.08
CA LEU A 85 -18.28 14.00 7.76
C LEU A 85 -19.33 13.39 6.82
N ARG A 86 -20.06 14.27 6.11
CA ARG A 86 -21.23 13.89 5.29
C ARG A 86 -20.99 13.92 3.79
N GLY A 87 -19.83 14.43 3.36
CA GLY A 87 -19.49 14.55 1.95
C GLY A 87 -17.98 14.64 1.75
N CYS A 88 -17.54 14.25 0.56
CA CYS A 88 -16.16 14.35 0.08
C CYS A 88 -16.19 15.02 -1.31
N VAL A 89 -15.25 15.92 -1.56
CA VAL A 89 -15.09 16.54 -2.88
C VAL A 89 -14.00 15.78 -3.63
N ILE A 90 -14.33 15.32 -4.83
CA ILE A 90 -13.44 14.52 -5.67
C ILE A 90 -13.28 15.23 -7.02
N VAL A 91 -12.03 15.43 -7.45
CA VAL A 91 -11.70 16.02 -8.76
C VAL A 91 -11.74 14.93 -9.83
N SER A 92 -12.36 15.17 -10.98
CA SER A 92 -12.46 14.19 -12.07
C SER A 92 -11.65 14.63 -13.30
N PRO A 93 -10.91 13.73 -13.99
CA PRO A 93 -10.76 12.29 -13.70
C PRO A 93 -9.73 11.99 -12.58
N ASN A 94 -9.92 10.86 -11.86
CA ASN A 94 -9.05 10.41 -10.78
C ASN A 94 -9.01 8.87 -10.66
N TYR A 95 -8.34 8.36 -9.62
CA TYR A 95 -8.36 6.97 -9.21
C TYR A 95 -9.69 6.58 -8.56
N GLY A 96 -10.50 5.79 -9.26
CA GLY A 96 -11.90 5.52 -8.91
C GLY A 96 -12.18 4.19 -8.20
N ASP A 97 -11.18 3.54 -7.60
CA ASP A 97 -11.46 2.41 -6.70
C ASP A 97 -12.13 2.87 -5.41
#